data_AF-A0A2I1HLS0-F1
#
_entry.id   AF-A0A2I1HLS0-F1
#
_cell.length_a   1.000
_cell.length_b   1.000
_cell.length_c   1.000
_cell.angle_alpha   90.00
_cell.angle_beta   90.00
_cell.angle_gamma   90.00
#
_symmetry.space_group_name_H-M   'P 1'
#
loop_
_entity.id
_entity.type
_entity.pdbx_description
1 polymer ?
#
loop_
_entity_poly.entity_id
_entity_poly.type
_entity_poly.pdbx_seq_one_letter_code
_entity_poly.pdbx_strand_id
1 'polypeptide(L)'
;MLNKIVDEKILPIGWNSSYPPKLDELCNWNKCDLLLEASGSVLSCGHGYHIECFKKLHEKCLHCYKYLCDGIRHNCKIFPLDMKFDNIKEDSNEDLEEQTNLQESNIDEAVSMNEDINNKLVEALKSLRLCQ
;
A
#
# COMPACT_ATOMS: atom_id res chain seq x y z
N MET A 1 -25.42 -26.31 -1.23
CA MET A 1 -24.64 -25.44 -2.12
C MET A 1 -25.47 -24.20 -2.38
N LEU A 2 -24.97 -23.00 -2.05
CA LEU A 2 -25.69 -21.76 -2.30
C LEU A 2 -25.59 -21.44 -3.80
N ASN A 3 -26.68 -21.64 -4.53
CA ASN A 3 -26.92 -21.17 -5.90
C ASN A 3 -27.01 -19.62 -5.93
N LYS A 4 -25.94 -18.94 -5.54
CA LYS A 4 -25.80 -17.50 -5.80
C LYS A 4 -25.01 -17.35 -7.08
N ILE A 5 -25.67 -16.81 -8.11
CA ILE A 5 -24.98 -16.21 -9.25
C ILE A 5 -24.26 -14.97 -8.68
N VAL A 6 -22.96 -15.09 -8.45
CA VAL A 6 -22.12 -13.95 -8.12
C VAL A 6 -21.78 -13.30 -9.45
N ASP A 7 -22.36 -12.14 -9.72
CA ASP A 7 -21.90 -11.29 -10.83
C ASP A 7 -20.41 -11.01 -10.57
N GLU A 8 -19.53 -11.35 -11.52
CA GLU A 8 -18.07 -11.16 -11.40
C GLU A 8 -17.71 -9.71 -11.02
N LYS A 9 -18.63 -8.76 -11.26
CA LYS A 9 -18.54 -7.35 -10.86
C LYS A 9 -18.59 -7.08 -9.34
N ILE A 10 -18.87 -8.09 -8.51
CA ILE A 10 -19.06 -7.93 -7.05
C ILE A 10 -17.90 -8.53 -6.24
N LEU A 11 -16.78 -8.90 -6.89
CA LEU A 11 -15.54 -9.07 -6.14
C LEU A 11 -15.08 -7.68 -5.70
N PRO A 12 -14.65 -7.45 -4.44
CA PRO A 12 -14.06 -6.19 -4.03
C PRO A 12 -12.78 -6.03 -4.86
N ILE A 13 -12.90 -5.33 -5.97
CA ILE A 13 -11.75 -5.10 -6.83
C ILE A 13 -10.88 -4.11 -6.07
N GLY A 14 -9.66 -4.55 -5.74
CA GLY A 14 -8.71 -3.80 -4.93
C GLY A 14 -8.20 -2.56 -5.67
N TRP A 15 -9.04 -1.56 -5.85
CA TRP A 15 -8.68 -0.32 -6.51
C TRP A 15 -7.89 0.56 -5.55
N ASN A 16 -6.58 0.35 -5.53
CA ASN A 16 -5.62 1.21 -4.84
C ASN A 16 -5.11 2.31 -5.77
N SER A 17 -5.95 2.90 -6.62
CA SER A 17 -5.62 4.06 -7.45
C SER A 17 -6.88 4.72 -7.98
N SER A 18 -6.79 5.99 -8.38
CA SER A 18 -7.88 6.71 -9.05
C SER A 18 -8.14 6.26 -10.49
N TYR A 19 -7.35 5.31 -11.03
CA TYR A 19 -7.50 4.78 -12.39
C TYR A 19 -8.26 3.45 -12.37
N PRO A 20 -9.51 3.41 -12.85
CA PRO A 20 -10.29 2.17 -12.93
C PRO A 20 -9.67 1.15 -13.91
N PRO A 21 -10.05 -0.14 -13.82
CA PRO A 21 -9.69 -1.16 -14.80
C PRO A 21 -10.34 -0.80 -16.13
N LYS A 22 -9.75 -1.28 -17.22
CA LYS A 22 -10.48 -1.30 -18.49
C LYS A 22 -11.35 -2.57 -18.50
N LEU A 23 -12.56 -2.45 -19.03
CA LEU A 23 -13.51 -3.57 -19.11
C LEU A 23 -13.56 -4.19 -20.51
N ASP A 24 -13.19 -3.41 -21.51
CA ASP A 24 -13.24 -3.68 -22.94
C ASP A 24 -11.88 -4.02 -23.55
N GLU A 25 -10.80 -3.65 -22.87
CA GLU A 25 -9.42 -3.92 -23.28
C GLU A 25 -8.65 -4.63 -22.19
N LEU A 26 -7.83 -5.61 -22.58
CA LEU A 26 -6.98 -6.34 -21.64
C LEU A 26 -5.88 -5.46 -21.04
N CYS A 27 -5.26 -4.56 -21.80
CA CYS A 27 -4.05 -3.87 -21.37
C CYS A 27 -4.31 -2.45 -20.85
N ASN A 28 -4.02 -2.25 -19.57
CA ASN A 28 -4.09 -0.94 -18.89
C ASN A 28 -2.88 -0.03 -19.15
N TRP A 29 -1.88 -0.48 -19.92
CA TRP A 29 -0.75 0.34 -20.30
C TRP A 29 -1.04 1.16 -21.55
N ASN A 30 -0.95 2.48 -21.44
CA ASN A 30 -1.24 3.42 -22.53
C ASN A 30 -0.26 3.34 -23.72
N LYS A 31 0.91 2.74 -23.54
CA LYS A 31 1.90 2.52 -24.62
C LYS A 31 1.82 1.12 -25.21
N CYS A 32 0.74 0.39 -24.94
CA CYS A 32 0.50 -0.92 -25.54
C CYS A 32 0.24 -0.77 -27.04
N ASP A 33 1.02 -1.50 -27.83
CA ASP A 33 0.95 -1.59 -29.29
C ASP A 33 0.58 -3.02 -29.77
N LEU A 34 0.34 -3.92 -28.82
CA LEU A 34 -0.04 -5.31 -29.09
C LEU A 34 -1.53 -5.43 -29.42
N LEU A 35 -1.85 -6.40 -30.28
CA LEU A 35 -3.21 -6.78 -30.65
C LEU A 35 -3.98 -7.32 -29.42
N LEU A 36 -5.31 -7.19 -29.44
CA LEU A 36 -6.22 -7.69 -28.40
C LEU A 36 -6.08 -9.21 -28.13
N GLU A 37 -5.64 -9.98 -29.11
CA GLU A 37 -5.46 -11.44 -29.04
C GLU A 37 -4.15 -11.85 -28.34
N ALA A 38 -3.27 -10.89 -28.04
CA ALA A 38 -2.01 -11.17 -27.36
C ALA A 38 -2.26 -11.68 -25.93
N SER A 39 -1.47 -12.67 -25.52
CA SER A 39 -1.59 -13.26 -24.18
C SER A 39 -1.32 -12.23 -23.07
N GLY A 40 -2.18 -12.23 -22.07
CA GLY A 40 -2.06 -11.39 -20.88
C GLY A 40 -2.84 -11.94 -19.70
N SER A 41 -2.81 -11.21 -18.61
CA SER A 41 -3.51 -11.57 -17.38
C SER A 41 -4.02 -10.34 -16.67
N VAL A 42 -5.08 -10.53 -15.89
CA VAL A 42 -5.60 -9.55 -14.94
C VAL A 42 -4.92 -9.79 -13.59
N LEU A 43 -4.35 -8.74 -13.02
CA LEU A 43 -3.70 -8.79 -11.71
C LEU A 43 -4.74 -8.76 -10.58
N SER A 44 -4.32 -9.05 -9.35
CA SER A 44 -5.20 -9.01 -8.17
C SER A 44 -5.80 -7.62 -7.88
N CYS A 45 -5.16 -6.53 -8.34
CA CYS A 45 -5.71 -5.19 -8.27
C CYS A 45 -6.79 -4.90 -9.34
N GLY A 46 -7.05 -5.85 -10.25
CA GLY A 46 -8.01 -5.76 -11.34
C GLY A 46 -7.47 -5.14 -12.63
N HIS A 47 -6.27 -4.54 -12.64
CA HIS A 47 -5.67 -4.05 -13.88
C HIS A 47 -5.11 -5.22 -14.69
N GLY A 48 -5.40 -5.23 -15.99
CA GLY A 48 -4.88 -6.21 -16.93
C GLY A 48 -3.67 -5.71 -17.72
N TYR A 49 -2.80 -6.64 -18.10
CA TYR A 49 -1.64 -6.37 -18.95
C TYR A 49 -1.33 -7.58 -19.84
N HIS A 50 -0.90 -7.33 -21.07
CA HIS A 50 -0.19 -8.36 -21.85
C HIS A 50 1.09 -8.76 -21.12
N ILE A 51 1.51 -10.02 -21.26
CA ILE A 51 2.70 -10.55 -20.59
C ILE A 51 3.94 -9.69 -20.92
N GLU A 52 4.10 -9.30 -22.18
CA GLU A 52 5.23 -8.46 -22.61
C GLU A 52 5.16 -7.03 -22.08
N CYS A 53 3.96 -6.44 -22.04
CA CYS A 53 3.72 -5.12 -21.46
C CYS A 53 4.05 -5.13 -19.96
N PHE A 54 3.63 -6.18 -19.25
CA PHE A 54 3.88 -6.31 -17.81
C PHE A 54 5.37 -6.44 -17.49
N LYS A 55 6.12 -7.19 -18.31
CA LYS A 55 7.59 -7.27 -18.22
C LYS A 55 8.25 -5.90 -18.44
N LYS A 56 7.81 -5.13 -19.44
CA LYS A 56 8.30 -3.76 -19.68
C LYS A 56 8.02 -2.81 -18.52
N LEU A 57 7.00 -3.10 -17.71
CA LEU A 57 6.67 -2.38 -16.47
C LEU A 57 7.37 -2.96 -15.22
N HIS A 58 8.35 -3.85 -15.39
CA HIS A 58 9.05 -4.53 -14.29
C HIS A 58 8.11 -5.26 -13.34
N GLU A 59 7.06 -5.88 -13.90
CA GLU A 59 6.10 -6.72 -13.16
C GLU A 59 5.37 -5.94 -12.04
N LYS A 60 5.19 -4.64 -12.25
CA LYS A 60 4.42 -3.76 -11.37
C LYS A 60 3.22 -3.22 -12.12
N CYS A 61 2.08 -3.17 -11.43
CA CYS A 61 0.95 -2.43 -11.93
C CYS A 61 1.29 -0.93 -11.96
N LEU A 62 1.28 -0.32 -13.14
CA LEU A 62 1.65 1.09 -13.34
C LEU A 62 0.85 2.04 -12.44
N HIS A 63 -0.47 1.88 -12.41
CA HIS A 63 -1.39 2.77 -11.71
C HIS A 63 -1.31 2.62 -10.19
N CYS A 64 -1.32 1.37 -9.69
CA CYS A 64 -1.22 1.10 -8.26
C CYS A 64 0.17 1.47 -7.72
N TYR A 65 1.23 1.22 -8.47
CA TYR A 65 2.59 1.60 -8.06
C TYR A 65 2.72 3.12 -7.97
N LYS A 66 2.20 3.86 -8.97
CA LYS A 66 2.16 5.32 -8.92
C LYS A 66 1.38 5.84 -7.71
N TYR A 67 0.18 5.30 -7.46
CA TYR A 67 -0.63 5.69 -6.31
C TYR A 67 0.12 5.47 -4.99
N LEU A 68 0.75 4.31 -4.82
CA LEU A 68 1.53 4.00 -3.62
C LEU A 68 2.68 5.01 -3.43
N CYS A 69 3.48 5.26 -4.48
CA CYS A 69 4.58 6.21 -4.42
C CYS A 69 4.11 7.64 -4.14
N ASP A 70 3.01 8.07 -4.77
CA ASP A 70 2.42 9.39 -4.55
C ASP A 70 1.89 9.52 -3.12
N GLY A 71 1.22 8.48 -2.59
CA GLY A 71 0.74 8.43 -1.21
C GLY A 71 1.86 8.48 -0.19
N ILE A 72 2.93 7.69 -0.37
CA ILE A 72 4.13 7.74 0.49
C ILE A 72 4.72 9.15 0.48
N ARG A 73 4.91 9.74 -0.71
CA ARG A 73 5.49 11.09 -0.84
C ARG A 73 4.60 12.15 -0.18
N HIS A 74 3.29 12.03 -0.33
CA HIS A 74 2.33 12.93 0.31
C HIS A 74 2.40 12.81 1.83
N ASN A 75 2.40 11.58 2.36
CA ASN A 75 2.45 11.33 3.79
C ASN A 75 3.78 11.80 4.40
N CYS A 76 4.93 11.58 3.77
CA CYS A 76 6.22 12.09 4.25
C CYS A 76 6.30 13.62 4.25
N LYS A 77 5.52 14.31 3.41
CA LYS A 77 5.43 15.78 3.42
C LYS A 77 4.55 16.30 4.55
N ILE A 78 3.43 15.63 4.83
CA ILE A 78 2.48 16.04 5.87
C ILE A 78 2.98 15.66 7.26
N PHE A 79 3.61 14.49 7.37
CA PHE A 79 4.21 13.96 8.58
C PHE A 79 5.72 13.90 8.36
N PRO A 80 6.46 15.00 8.63
CA PRO A 80 7.91 14.94 8.60
C PRO A 80 8.35 13.83 9.53
N LEU A 81 9.19 12.91 9.03
CA LEU A 81 9.79 11.86 9.86
C LEU A 81 10.63 12.44 11.01
N ASP A 82 11.00 13.72 10.90
CA ASP A 82 11.70 14.51 11.92
C ASP A 82 10.74 15.20 12.92
N MET A 83 9.44 14.86 12.94
CA MET A 83 8.59 15.21 14.09
C MET A 83 9.21 14.55 15.32
N LYS A 84 9.99 15.32 16.06
CA LYS A 84 10.19 15.06 17.48
C LYS A 84 8.77 14.96 18.05
N PHE A 85 8.44 13.81 18.61
CA PHE A 85 7.39 13.73 19.62
C PHE A 85 7.87 14.62 20.77
N ASP A 86 7.74 15.94 20.62
CA ASP A 86 7.99 16.88 21.70
C ASP A 86 6.91 16.56 22.72
N ASN A 87 7.30 15.72 23.68
CA ASN A 87 6.61 15.26 24.86
C ASN A 87 5.11 15.58 24.80
N ILE A 88 4.31 14.61 24.37
CA ILE A 88 2.89 14.57 24.71
C ILE A 88 2.88 14.67 26.23
N LYS A 89 2.65 15.89 26.75
CA LYS A 89 2.26 16.05 28.13
C LYS A 89 0.94 15.32 28.19
N GLU A 90 0.93 14.21 28.91
CA GLU A 90 -0.30 13.55 29.35
C GLU A 90 -1.08 14.60 30.16
N ASP A 91 -1.84 15.46 29.48
CA ASP A 91 -3.00 16.09 30.09
C ASP A 91 -4.02 14.96 30.20
N SER A 92 -3.89 14.23 31.31
CA SER A 92 -4.85 13.25 31.76
C SER A 92 -6.15 13.98 32.00
N ASN A 93 -7.09 13.91 31.06
CA ASN A 93 -8.54 14.05 31.28
C ASN A 93 -9.25 13.85 29.94
N GLU A 94 -9.59 12.61 29.62
CA GLU A 94 -10.90 12.25 29.04
C GLU A 94 -11.05 10.72 29.00
N ASP A 95 -12.12 10.26 29.65
CA ASP A 95 -12.74 8.93 29.65
C ASP A 95 -11.97 7.79 28.96
N LEU A 96 -11.26 7.00 29.76
CA LEU A 96 -10.97 5.61 29.41
C LEU A 96 -11.72 4.71 30.40
N GLU A 97 -12.83 4.16 29.95
CA GLU A 97 -13.53 3.07 30.63
C GLU A 97 -12.56 1.93 30.97
N GLU A 98 -12.68 1.45 32.20
CA GLU A 98 -11.86 0.41 32.82
C GLU A 98 -11.61 -0.79 31.89
N GLN A 99 -10.34 -1.02 31.54
CA GLN A 99 -9.86 -2.37 31.30
C GLN A 99 -8.77 -2.69 32.32
N THR A 100 -9.20 -3.43 33.31
CA THR A 100 -8.44 -3.96 34.43
C THR A 100 -7.28 -4.87 33.97
N ASN A 101 -6.12 -4.64 34.58
CA ASN A 101 -5.03 -5.59 34.85
C ASN A 101 -4.35 -6.28 33.65
N LEU A 102 -3.21 -5.73 33.24
CA LEU A 102 -2.05 -6.54 32.85
C LEU A 102 -0.80 -5.98 33.53
N GLN A 103 -0.09 -6.90 34.19
CA GLN A 103 1.05 -6.66 35.07
C GLN A 103 2.18 -5.90 34.39
N GLU A 104 2.83 -5.05 35.18
CA GLU A 104 4.15 -4.47 34.95
C GLU A 104 5.14 -5.51 34.42
N SER A 105 5.57 -5.36 33.17
CA SER A 105 6.82 -5.94 32.70
C SER A 105 7.55 -4.95 31.78
N ASN A 106 8.68 -4.45 32.29
CA ASN A 106 9.81 -3.79 31.61
C ASN A 106 9.50 -2.89 30.42
N ILE A 107 9.22 -1.62 30.73
CA ILE A 107 9.11 -0.49 29.78
C ILE A 107 10.40 -0.32 28.94
N ASP A 108 11.56 -0.71 29.45
CA ASP A 108 12.86 -0.54 28.77
C ASP A 108 13.05 -1.46 27.53
N GLU A 109 12.45 -2.65 27.50
CA GLU A 109 12.54 -3.55 26.34
C GLU A 109 11.66 -3.07 25.17
N ALA A 110 10.52 -2.46 25.46
CA ALA A 110 9.60 -1.95 24.45
C ALA A 110 10.16 -0.72 23.69
N VAL A 111 10.89 0.15 24.40
CA VAL A 111 11.53 1.34 23.79
C VAL A 111 12.67 0.92 22.85
N SER A 112 13.48 -0.07 23.25
CA SER A 112 14.60 -0.60 22.46
C SER A 112 14.14 -1.27 21.15
N MET A 113 13.03 -2.02 21.19
CA MET A 113 12.46 -2.63 19.96
C MET A 113 11.91 -1.59 18.98
N ASN A 114 11.36 -0.48 19.46
CA ASN A 114 10.78 0.56 18.60
C ASN A 114 11.87 1.34 17.82
N GLU A 115 13.04 1.53 18.43
CA GLU A 115 14.19 2.19 17.80
C GLU A 115 14.80 1.32 16.68
N ASP A 116 14.85 -0.01 16.87
CA ASP A 116 15.31 -0.97 15.86
C ASP A 116 14.37 -1.02 14.64
N ILE A 117 13.06 -0.95 14.85
CA ILE A 117 12.06 -0.93 13.76
C ILE A 117 12.20 0.35 12.92
N ASN A 118 12.33 1.52 13.56
CA ASN A 118 12.51 2.78 12.85
C ASN A 118 13.80 2.80 12.02
N ASN A 119 14.90 2.26 12.56
CA ASN A 119 16.16 2.15 11.84
C ASN A 119 16.03 1.23 10.62
N LYS A 120 15.34 0.08 10.75
CA LYS A 120 15.06 -0.82 9.62
C LYS A 120 14.21 -0.17 8.54
N LEU A 121 13.23 0.65 8.92
CA LEU A 121 12.40 1.40 7.97
C LEU A 121 13.23 2.44 7.19
N VAL A 122 14.10 3.18 7.88
CA VAL A 122 15.00 4.16 7.26
C VAL A 122 15.95 3.51 6.26
N GLU A 123 16.55 2.36 6.61
CA GLU A 123 17.45 1.63 5.70
C GLU A 123 16.73 1.03 4.49
N ALA A 124 15.49 0.55 4.67
CA ALA A 124 14.65 0.11 3.56
C ALA A 124 14.32 1.26 2.60
N LEU A 125 13.99 2.44 3.12
CA LEU A 125 13.70 3.63 2.31
C LEU A 125 14.94 4.10 1.50
N LYS A 126 16.14 4.05 2.09
CA LYS A 126 17.40 4.35 1.38
C LYS A 126 17.69 3.34 0.27
N SER A 127 17.46 2.06 0.55
CA SER A 127 17.72 0.95 -0.38
C SER A 127 16.77 0.96 -1.57
N LEU A 128 15.57 1.51 -1.40
CA LEU A 128 14.55 1.53 -2.45
C LEU A 128 14.82 2.52 -3.58
N ARG A 129 15.89 3.36 -3.54
CA ARG A 129 16.20 4.43 -4.51
C ARG A 129 14.92 5.02 -5.10
N LEU A 130 14.01 5.46 -4.23
CA LEU A 130 12.74 6.01 -4.65
C LEU A 130 13.02 7.32 -5.36
N CYS A 131 12.99 7.26 -6.69
CA CYS A 131 13.22 8.33 -7.69
C CYS A 131 14.64 8.40 -8.26
N GLN A 132 14.93 7.51 -9.23
CA GLN A 132 15.54 7.91 -10.50
C GLN A 132 14.62 7.47 -11.64
#